data_AF-T1H1I4-F1
#
_entry.id   AF-T1H1I4-F1
#
_cell.length_a   1.000
_cell.length_b   1.000
_cell.length_c   1.000
_cell.angle_alpha   90.00
_cell.angle_beta   90.00
_cell.angle_gamma   90.00
#
_symmetry.space_group_name_H-M   'P 1'
#
loop_
_entity.id
_entity.type
_entity.pdbx_description
1 polymer ?
#
loop_
_entity_poly.entity_id
_entity_poly.type
_entity_poly.pdbx_seq_one_letter_code
_entity_poly.pdbx_strand_id
1 'polypeptide(L)'
;MESSSYTEDIKDLVKNRSFMLSTAGFTCVAFVAGALAWWGPKFIHSGLVMQSGNENLKLNDVSYKFGVVAMIAGLIGVPLGSILAQHYRLKYENCDPIICGMGLLISSPLVYLALIEPQVNEFFCFTFVFLAQLALNLCCVSFKFGAISMVAGLIGVPMGSYISQALIKRFPTIDPLLCAFGLLLSVPLLAGAMLVVSFNATAAYTLVFFGELALNLNWAIVADILL
;
A
#
# COMPACT_ATOMS: atom_id res chain seq x y z
N MET A 1 -22.64 -20.63 -14.21
CA MET A 1 -22.96 -19.49 -13.33
C MET A 1 -24.24 -18.90 -13.88
N GLU A 2 -25.37 -19.14 -13.23
CA GLU A 2 -26.62 -18.45 -13.56
C GLU A 2 -26.44 -16.95 -13.29
N SER A 3 -27.01 -16.10 -14.13
CA SER A 3 -26.97 -14.65 -13.95
C SER A 3 -27.91 -14.24 -12.81
N SER A 4 -27.43 -14.34 -11.57
CA SER A 4 -28.09 -13.76 -10.41
C SER A 4 -28.16 -12.24 -10.56
N SER A 5 -29.18 -11.63 -9.95
CA SER A 5 -29.34 -10.18 -9.97
C SER A 5 -28.21 -9.51 -9.18
N TYR A 6 -27.68 -8.38 -9.65
CA TYR A 6 -26.61 -7.63 -8.94
C TYR A 6 -26.93 -7.38 -7.46
N THR A 7 -28.21 -7.17 -7.12
CA THR A 7 -28.64 -6.96 -5.73
C THR A 7 -28.55 -8.22 -4.88
N GLU A 8 -28.74 -9.39 -5.48
CA GLU A 8 -28.60 -10.69 -4.81
C GLU A 8 -27.12 -11.00 -4.56
N ASP A 9 -26.26 -10.76 -5.55
CA ASP A 9 -24.80 -10.94 -5.41
C ASP A 9 -24.23 -10.07 -4.28
N ILE A 10 -24.61 -8.79 -4.21
CA ILE A 10 -24.19 -7.89 -3.13
C ILE A 10 -24.70 -8.40 -1.77
N LYS A 11 -25.95 -8.86 -1.71
CA LYS A 11 -26.55 -9.35 -0.46
C LYS A 11 -25.84 -10.63 0.04
N ASP A 12 -25.44 -11.49 -0.88
CA ASP A 12 -24.71 -12.72 -0.57
C ASP A 12 -23.26 -12.45 -0.18
N LEU A 13 -22.60 -11.48 -0.82
CA LEU A 13 -21.28 -10.98 -0.43
C LEU A 13 -21.29 -10.42 1.00
N VAL A 14 -22.28 -9.59 1.36
CA VAL A 14 -22.38 -8.99 2.71
C VAL A 14 -22.67 -10.04 3.79
N LYS A 15 -23.38 -11.12 3.46
CA LYS A 15 -23.61 -12.25 4.39
C LYS A 15 -22.33 -13.04 4.69
N ASN A 16 -21.33 -12.99 3.82
CA ASN A 16 -20.10 -13.73 4.01
C ASN A 16 -19.21 -13.08 5.08
N ARG A 17 -19.21 -13.64 6.29
CA ARG A 17 -18.42 -13.14 7.42
C ARG A 17 -16.92 -13.08 7.13
N SER A 18 -16.38 -14.06 6.39
CA SER A 18 -14.95 -14.10 6.06
C SER A 18 -14.55 -12.97 5.11
N PHE A 19 -15.43 -12.63 4.16
CA PHE A 19 -15.23 -11.49 3.28
C PHE A 19 -15.26 -10.18 4.08
N MET A 20 -16.30 -9.96 4.88
CA MET A 20 -16.45 -8.75 5.69
C MET A 20 -15.29 -8.53 6.67
N LEU A 21 -14.84 -9.60 7.36
CA LEU A 21 -13.69 -9.54 8.28
C LEU A 21 -12.38 -9.25 7.55
N SER A 22 -12.17 -9.86 6.37
CA SER A 22 -10.97 -9.60 5.55
C SER A 22 -10.95 -8.16 5.03
N THR A 23 -12.09 -7.64 4.56
CA THR A 23 -12.22 -6.26 4.12
C THR A 23 -11.93 -5.29 5.27
N ALA A 24 -12.53 -5.51 6.45
CA ALA A 24 -12.25 -4.71 7.64
C ALA A 24 -10.76 -4.74 8.01
N GLY A 25 -10.14 -5.94 8.00
CA GLY A 25 -8.71 -6.10 8.23
C GLY A 25 -7.87 -5.28 7.26
N PHE A 26 -8.10 -5.40 5.96
CA PHE A 26 -7.36 -4.67 4.94
C PHE A 26 -7.56 -3.15 5.05
N THR A 27 -8.76 -2.68 5.42
CA THR A 27 -8.99 -1.24 5.69
C THR A 27 -8.17 -0.74 6.88
N CYS A 28 -8.06 -1.52 7.97
CA CYS A 28 -7.20 -1.18 9.10
C CYS A 28 -5.73 -1.12 8.69
N VAL A 29 -5.26 -2.05 7.84
CA VAL A 29 -3.88 -2.04 7.33
C VAL A 29 -3.61 -0.80 6.48
N ALA A 30 -4.52 -0.45 5.57
CA ALA A 30 -4.41 0.75 4.76
C ALA A 30 -4.37 2.02 5.63
N PHE A 31 -5.20 2.08 6.68
CA PHE A 31 -5.17 3.18 7.65
C PHE A 31 -3.82 3.28 8.37
N VAL A 32 -3.29 2.17 8.88
CA VAL A 32 -1.98 2.13 9.55
C VAL A 32 -0.84 2.50 8.59
N ALA A 33 -0.88 2.04 7.34
CA ALA A 33 0.09 2.40 6.33
C ALA A 33 0.07 3.92 6.03
N GLY A 34 -1.12 4.53 5.91
CA GLY A 34 -1.27 5.97 5.75
C GLY A 34 -0.78 6.74 6.99
N ALA A 35 -1.11 6.28 8.19
CA ALA A 35 -0.62 6.83 9.45
C ALA A 35 0.92 6.81 9.54
N LEU A 36 1.54 5.69 9.17
CA LEU A 36 3.00 5.54 9.15
C LEU A 36 3.65 6.43 8.09
N ALA A 37 3.04 6.59 6.91
CA ALA A 37 3.54 7.49 5.88
C ALA A 37 3.56 8.96 6.34
N TRP A 38 2.55 9.39 7.09
CA TRP A 38 2.47 10.76 7.59
C TRP A 38 3.34 10.99 8.83
N TRP A 39 3.17 10.18 9.86
CA TRP A 39 3.82 10.42 11.15
C TRP A 39 5.19 9.77 11.29
N GLY A 40 5.48 8.71 10.55
CA GLY A 40 6.73 7.96 10.64
C GLY A 40 7.98 8.83 10.49
N PRO A 41 8.14 9.60 9.40
CA PRO A 41 9.30 10.46 9.21
C PRO A 41 9.46 11.53 10.30
N LYS A 42 8.35 12.11 10.77
CA LYS A 42 8.36 13.14 11.83
C LYS A 42 8.80 12.58 13.18
N PHE A 43 8.32 11.37 13.54
CA PHE A 43 8.74 10.70 14.76
C PHE A 43 10.23 10.33 14.73
N ILE A 44 10.69 9.76 13.61
CA ILE A 44 12.10 9.40 13.43
C ILE A 44 12.98 10.65 13.46
N HIS A 45 12.59 11.73 12.77
CA HIS A 45 13.32 13.01 12.79
C HIS A 45 13.43 13.57 14.22
N SER A 46 12.32 13.63 14.95
CA SER A 46 12.31 14.11 16.34
C SER A 46 13.19 13.27 17.26
N GLY A 47 13.20 11.94 17.06
CA GLY A 47 14.06 11.04 17.82
C GLY A 47 15.55 11.20 17.51
N LEU A 48 15.91 11.39 16.23
CA LEU A 48 17.31 11.57 15.79
C LEU A 48 17.89 12.93 16.21
N VAL A 49 17.08 14.00 16.25
CA VAL A 49 17.53 15.33 16.70
C VAL A 49 17.90 15.35 18.18
N MET A 50 17.34 14.43 18.99
CA MET A 50 17.70 14.31 20.41
C MET A 50 19.08 13.66 20.64
N GLN A 51 19.70 13.11 19.59
CA GLN A 51 21.02 12.48 19.68
C GLN A 51 22.14 13.53 19.50
N SER A 52 23.13 13.51 20.41
CA SER A 52 24.28 14.41 20.38
C SER A 52 25.11 14.18 19.11
N GLY A 53 25.01 15.08 18.13
CA GLY A 53 25.73 15.03 16.84
C GLY A 53 24.85 15.24 15.60
N ASN A 54 23.52 15.19 15.72
CA ASN A 54 22.57 15.22 14.60
C ASN A 54 21.64 16.45 14.58
N GLU A 55 22.03 17.56 15.23
CA GLU A 55 21.19 18.76 15.42
C GLU A 55 20.73 19.45 14.13
N ASN A 56 21.39 19.22 12.99
CA ASN A 56 21.09 19.85 11.71
C ASN A 56 20.36 18.95 10.69
N LEU A 57 19.81 17.80 11.11
CA LEU A 57 19.07 16.92 10.20
C LEU A 57 17.81 17.59 9.66
N LYS A 58 17.66 17.59 8.33
CA LYS A 58 16.44 18.07 7.67
C LYS A 58 15.40 16.95 7.63
N LEU A 59 14.13 17.32 7.81
CA LEU A 59 13.00 16.39 7.71
C LEU A 59 12.93 15.71 6.33
N ASN A 60 13.34 16.40 5.27
CA ASN A 60 13.31 15.89 3.90
C ASN A 60 14.28 14.71 3.72
N ASP A 61 15.45 14.73 4.35
CA ASP A 61 16.43 13.65 4.25
C ASP A 61 15.92 12.38 4.94
N VAL A 62 15.28 12.54 6.11
CA VAL A 62 14.65 11.43 6.85
C VAL A 62 13.47 10.86 6.06
N SER A 63 12.63 11.73 5.49
CA SER A 63 11.47 11.33 4.68
C SER A 63 11.90 10.60 3.41
N TYR A 64 12.97 11.04 2.76
CA TYR A 64 13.55 10.36 1.60
C TYR A 64 14.09 8.97 1.97
N LYS A 65 14.89 8.86 3.04
CA LYS A 65 15.40 7.56 3.52
C LYS A 65 14.24 6.61 3.87
N PHE A 66 13.25 7.10 4.60
CA PHE A 66 12.05 6.33 4.96
C PHE A 66 11.28 5.85 3.72
N GLY A 67 11.09 6.74 2.73
CA GLY A 67 10.43 6.41 1.47
C GLY A 67 11.17 5.33 0.68
N VAL A 68 12.50 5.43 0.58
CA VAL A 68 13.34 4.41 -0.09
C VAL A 68 13.24 3.07 0.64
N VAL A 69 13.33 3.06 1.98
CA VAL A 69 13.18 1.83 2.78
C VAL A 69 11.81 1.21 2.58
N ALA A 70 10.75 2.00 2.61
CA ALA A 70 9.38 1.53 2.39
C ALA A 70 9.20 0.95 0.97
N MET A 71 9.78 1.58 -0.05
CA MET A 71 9.77 1.06 -1.43
C MET A 71 10.47 -0.29 -1.53
N ILE A 72 11.66 -0.44 -0.95
CA ILE A 72 12.41 -1.72 -0.97
C ILE A 72 11.63 -2.79 -0.19
N ALA A 73 11.05 -2.43 0.96
CA ALA A 73 10.23 -3.34 1.74
C ALA A 73 8.99 -3.82 0.98
N GLY A 74 8.34 -2.96 0.20
CA GLY A 74 7.23 -3.34 -0.69
C GLY A 74 7.69 -4.23 -1.84
N LEU A 75 8.79 -3.86 -2.52
CA LEU A 75 9.36 -4.60 -3.64
C LEU A 75 9.76 -6.04 -3.26
N ILE A 76 10.26 -6.24 -2.03
CA ILE A 76 10.63 -7.55 -1.51
C ILE A 76 9.41 -8.25 -0.87
N GLY A 77 8.59 -7.54 -0.12
CA GLY A 77 7.48 -8.09 0.66
C GLY A 77 6.38 -8.71 -0.20
N VAL A 78 6.00 -8.05 -1.29
CA VAL A 78 4.94 -8.53 -2.20
C VAL A 78 5.28 -9.89 -2.85
N PRO A 79 6.44 -10.06 -3.53
CA PRO A 79 6.79 -11.35 -4.11
C PRO A 79 7.03 -12.41 -3.04
N LEU A 80 7.65 -12.05 -1.91
CA LEU A 80 7.93 -12.99 -0.83
C LEU A 80 6.64 -13.49 -0.18
N GLY A 81 5.66 -12.62 0.05
CA GLY A 81 4.31 -12.99 0.49
C GLY A 81 3.58 -13.89 -0.49
N SER A 82 3.67 -13.62 -1.80
CA SER A 82 3.08 -14.48 -2.83
C SER A 82 3.72 -15.86 -2.90
N ILE A 83 5.05 -15.97 -2.79
CA ILE A 83 5.77 -17.25 -2.82
C ILE A 83 5.43 -18.06 -1.58
N LEU A 84 5.42 -17.41 -0.40
CA LEU A 84 5.07 -18.05 0.86
C LEU A 84 3.63 -18.58 0.81
N ALA A 85 2.68 -17.78 0.33
CA ALA A 85 1.29 -18.19 0.15
C ALA A 85 1.18 -19.42 -0.76
N GLN A 86 1.84 -19.41 -1.93
CA GLN A 86 1.82 -20.54 -2.86
C GLN A 86 2.42 -21.80 -2.26
N HIS A 87 3.52 -21.68 -1.51
CA HIS A 87 4.17 -22.81 -0.87
C HIS A 87 3.29 -23.44 0.22
N TYR A 88 2.67 -22.63 1.07
CA TYR A 88 1.83 -23.13 2.17
C TYR A 88 0.41 -23.50 1.75
N ARG A 89 -0.11 -22.96 0.64
CA ARG A 89 -1.43 -23.32 0.07
C ARG A 89 -1.50 -24.79 -0.34
N LEU A 90 -0.36 -25.44 -0.60
CA LEU A 90 -0.29 -26.89 -0.84
C LEU A 90 -0.63 -27.72 0.41
N LYS A 91 -0.54 -27.14 1.61
CA LYS A 91 -0.72 -27.85 2.89
C LYS A 91 -1.95 -27.38 3.67
N TYR A 92 -2.36 -26.11 3.53
CA TYR A 92 -3.50 -25.54 4.24
C TYR A 92 -4.38 -24.69 3.31
N GLU A 93 -5.68 -24.97 3.27
CA GLU A 93 -6.66 -24.27 2.42
C GLU A 93 -6.94 -22.83 2.88
N ASN A 94 -6.82 -22.56 4.19
CA ASN A 94 -7.04 -21.23 4.80
C ASN A 94 -5.73 -20.45 5.06
N CYS A 95 -4.70 -20.69 4.24
CA CYS A 95 -3.37 -20.15 4.53
C CYS A 95 -3.28 -18.62 4.37
N ASP A 96 -3.98 -18.06 3.37
CA ASP A 96 -3.90 -16.63 3.02
C ASP A 96 -4.21 -15.68 4.22
N PRO A 97 -5.35 -15.80 4.92
CA PRO A 97 -5.63 -14.93 6.07
C PRO A 97 -4.73 -15.18 7.27
N ILE A 98 -4.17 -16.39 7.44
CA ILE A 98 -3.27 -16.72 8.55
C ILE A 98 -1.93 -16.02 8.36
N ILE A 99 -1.34 -16.08 7.15
CA ILE A 99 -0.07 -15.39 6.85
C ILE A 99 -0.23 -13.88 7.04
N CYS A 100 -1.31 -13.29 6.50
CA CYS A 100 -1.61 -11.88 6.71
C CYS A 100 -1.75 -11.53 8.20
N GLY A 101 -2.53 -12.31 8.95
CA GLY A 101 -2.72 -12.09 10.39
C GLY A 101 -1.42 -12.18 11.18
N MET A 102 -0.56 -13.15 10.86
CA MET A 102 0.76 -13.29 11.47
C MET A 102 1.69 -12.13 11.10
N GLY A 103 1.67 -11.67 9.84
CA GLY A 103 2.42 -10.50 9.39
C GLY A 103 2.04 -9.23 10.15
N LEU A 104 0.74 -9.01 10.38
CA LEU A 104 0.25 -7.88 11.18
C LEU A 104 0.63 -7.99 12.66
N LEU A 105 0.51 -9.19 13.24
CA LEU A 105 0.92 -9.46 14.62
C LEU A 105 2.41 -9.23 14.84
N ILE A 106 3.25 -9.61 13.88
CA ILE A 106 4.71 -9.40 13.93
C ILE A 106 5.07 -7.93 13.66
N SER A 107 4.32 -7.26 12.77
CA SER A 107 4.59 -5.86 12.46
C SER A 107 4.36 -4.93 13.66
N SER A 108 3.29 -5.13 14.44
CA SER A 108 2.96 -4.27 15.58
C SER A 108 4.11 -4.06 16.58
N PRO A 109 4.78 -5.10 17.13
CA PRO A 109 5.91 -4.90 18.02
C PRO A 109 7.13 -4.31 17.31
N LEU A 110 7.36 -4.62 16.03
CA LEU A 110 8.48 -4.06 15.26
C LEU A 110 8.32 -2.56 15.01
N VAL A 111 7.10 -2.10 14.68
CA VAL A 111 6.81 -0.66 14.55
C VAL A 111 7.03 0.04 15.89
N TYR A 112 6.60 -0.56 17.00
CA TYR A 112 6.81 0.00 18.34
C TYR A 112 8.30 0.12 18.69
N LEU A 113 9.10 -0.92 18.42
CA LEU A 113 10.55 -0.89 18.60
C LEU A 113 11.22 0.18 17.71
N ALA A 114 10.76 0.30 16.45
CA ALA A 114 11.26 1.32 15.53
C ALA A 114 11.05 2.75 16.04
N LEU A 115 10.01 3.01 16.84
CA LEU A 115 9.72 4.32 17.42
C LEU A 115 10.54 4.65 18.68
N ILE A 116 11.05 3.64 19.39
CA ILE A 116 11.82 3.82 20.64
C ILE A 116 13.33 3.86 20.39
N GLU A 117 13.82 3.07 19.44
CA GLU A 117 15.24 2.97 19.08
C GLU A 117 15.89 4.21 18.41
N PRO A 118 15.19 5.25 17.89
CA PRO A 118 15.85 6.39 17.24
C PRO A 118 16.89 7.11 18.10
N GLN A 119 16.78 6.99 19.44
CA GLN A 119 17.68 7.67 20.38
C GLN A 119 19.01 6.95 20.60
N VAL A 120 19.11 5.68 20.19
CA VAL A 120 20.30 4.85 20.41
C VAL A 120 21.11 4.70 19.13
N ASN A 121 20.45 4.38 18.01
CA ASN A 121 21.13 4.19 16.73
C ASN A 121 20.20 4.32 15.51
N GLU A 122 20.54 5.22 14.59
CA GLU A 122 19.84 5.43 13.32
C GLU A 122 19.70 4.14 12.49
N PHE A 123 20.75 3.31 12.42
CA PHE A 123 20.75 2.12 11.58
C PHE A 123 19.75 1.04 12.05
N PHE A 124 19.65 0.82 13.37
CA PHE A 124 18.71 -0.15 13.93
C PHE A 124 17.27 0.31 13.75
N CYS A 125 17.00 1.62 13.90
CA CYS A 125 15.68 2.19 13.65
C CYS A 125 15.20 1.89 12.22
N PHE A 126 15.99 2.22 11.18
CA PHE A 126 15.60 1.95 9.79
C PHE A 126 15.50 0.45 9.47
N THR A 127 16.31 -0.39 10.12
CA THR A 127 16.21 -1.85 9.99
C THR A 127 14.88 -2.37 10.54
N PHE A 128 14.44 -1.87 11.70
CA PHE A 128 13.13 -2.24 12.25
C PHE A 128 11.97 -1.70 11.43
N VAL A 129 12.08 -0.47 10.89
CA VAL A 129 11.10 0.07 9.94
C VAL A 129 11.00 -0.84 8.71
N PHE A 130 12.13 -1.24 8.14
CA PHE A 130 12.17 -2.15 7.00
C PHE A 130 11.49 -3.48 7.30
N LEU A 131 11.84 -4.13 8.42
CA LEU A 131 11.25 -5.41 8.83
C LEU A 131 9.75 -5.29 9.11
N ALA A 132 9.33 -4.20 9.78
CA ALA A 132 7.92 -3.92 10.04
C ALA A 132 7.12 -3.76 8.75
N GLN A 133 7.64 -2.99 7.78
CA GLN A 133 6.99 -2.79 6.49
C GLN A 133 7.03 -4.04 5.61
N LEU A 134 8.10 -4.82 5.69
CA LEU A 134 8.17 -6.11 4.99
C LEU A 134 7.10 -7.05 5.55
N ALA A 135 6.94 -7.12 6.87
CA ALA A 135 5.87 -7.90 7.52
C ALA A 135 4.46 -7.41 7.17
N LEU A 136 4.24 -6.10 7.00
CA LEU A 136 2.96 -5.56 6.51
C LEU A 136 2.68 -5.94 5.05
N ASN A 137 3.72 -5.97 4.22
CA ASN A 137 3.61 -6.28 2.79
C ASN A 137 3.57 -7.79 2.49
N LEU A 138 3.67 -8.67 3.49
CA LEU A 138 3.56 -10.12 3.33
C LEU A 138 2.14 -10.61 2.96
N CYS A 139 1.24 -9.69 2.57
CA CYS A 139 -0.13 -10.01 2.23
C CYS A 139 -0.19 -10.98 1.03
N CYS A 140 -0.98 -12.04 1.17
CA CYS A 140 -1.11 -13.07 0.15
C CYS A 140 -1.91 -12.55 -1.03
N VAL A 141 -1.22 -12.31 -2.15
CA VAL A 141 -1.84 -11.97 -3.43
C VAL A 141 -1.29 -12.91 -4.50
N SER A 142 -2.10 -13.20 -5.52
CA SER A 142 -1.61 -13.99 -6.67
C SER A 142 -0.43 -13.28 -7.34
N PHE A 143 0.67 -13.98 -7.58
CA PHE A 143 1.92 -13.43 -8.16
C PHE A 143 1.70 -12.51 -9.37
N LYS A 144 0.81 -12.90 -10.30
CA LYS A 144 0.47 -12.10 -11.49
C LYS A 144 -0.18 -10.76 -11.13
N PHE A 145 -1.15 -10.77 -10.22
CA PHE A 145 -1.81 -9.56 -9.77
C PHE A 145 -0.86 -8.70 -8.93
N GLY A 146 -0.12 -9.30 -7.99
CA GLY A 146 0.86 -8.60 -7.18
C GLY A 146 1.95 -7.90 -8.00
N ALA A 147 2.43 -8.53 -9.08
CA ALA A 147 3.38 -7.90 -10.00
C ALA A 147 2.76 -6.71 -10.74
N ILE A 148 1.51 -6.82 -11.19
CA ILE A 148 0.78 -5.72 -11.85
C ILE A 148 0.60 -4.56 -10.87
N SER A 149 0.10 -4.79 -9.65
CA SER A 149 -0.12 -3.76 -8.63
C SER A 149 1.19 -3.07 -8.23
N MET A 150 2.28 -3.83 -8.13
CA MET A 150 3.61 -3.28 -7.82
C MET A 150 4.11 -2.34 -8.93
N VAL A 151 4.01 -2.75 -10.20
CA VAL A 151 4.40 -1.90 -11.34
C VAL A 151 3.49 -0.69 -11.46
N ALA A 152 2.18 -0.86 -11.25
CA ALA A 152 1.22 0.23 -11.22
C ALA A 152 1.51 1.23 -10.09
N GLY A 153 1.97 0.78 -8.92
CA GLY A 153 2.40 1.63 -7.81
C GLY A 153 3.69 2.38 -8.12
N LEU A 154 4.72 1.68 -8.61
CA LEU A 154 6.02 2.26 -8.94
C LEU A 154 5.92 3.33 -10.03
N ILE A 155 4.99 3.19 -10.98
CA ILE A 155 4.74 4.18 -12.04
C ILE A 155 3.74 5.23 -11.58
N GLY A 156 2.64 4.81 -10.95
CA GLY A 156 1.50 5.69 -10.61
C GLY A 156 1.85 6.74 -9.57
N VAL A 157 2.64 6.40 -8.54
CA VAL A 157 2.99 7.35 -7.48
C VAL A 157 3.89 8.49 -8.00
N PRO A 158 5.04 8.23 -8.67
CA PRO A 158 5.86 9.32 -9.23
C PRO A 158 5.13 10.11 -10.31
N MET A 159 4.32 9.45 -11.15
CA MET A 159 3.54 10.13 -12.18
C MET A 159 2.50 11.07 -11.55
N GLY A 160 1.83 10.65 -10.48
CA GLY A 160 0.90 11.48 -9.73
C GLY A 160 1.58 12.69 -9.09
N SER A 161 2.72 12.49 -8.41
CA SER A 161 3.50 13.59 -7.83
C SER A 161 3.98 14.59 -8.89
N TYR A 162 4.46 14.10 -10.04
CA TYR A 162 4.88 14.98 -11.14
C TYR A 162 3.72 15.81 -11.70
N ILE A 163 2.56 15.19 -11.92
CA ILE A 163 1.37 15.88 -12.44
C ILE A 163 0.87 16.91 -11.41
N SER A 164 0.81 16.56 -10.11
CA SER A 164 0.46 17.49 -9.04
C SER A 164 1.39 18.72 -9.05
N GLN A 165 2.71 18.52 -8.99
CA GLN A 165 3.69 19.62 -9.00
C GLN A 165 3.65 20.47 -10.28
N ALA A 166 3.36 19.87 -11.44
CA ALA A 166 3.22 20.59 -12.69
C ALA A 166 1.97 21.48 -12.72
N LEU A 167 0.83 20.98 -12.20
CA LEU A 167 -0.45 21.67 -12.24
C LEU A 167 -0.66 22.65 -11.07
N ILE A 168 0.03 22.47 -9.94
CA ILE A 168 -0.10 23.35 -8.77
C ILE A 168 0.27 24.81 -9.09
N LYS A 169 1.19 25.00 -10.06
CA LYS A 169 1.58 26.33 -10.59
C LYS A 169 0.41 27.10 -11.23
N ARG A 170 -0.62 26.38 -11.67
CA ARG A 170 -1.78 26.94 -12.37
C ARG A 170 -3.07 26.86 -11.56
N PHE A 171 -3.22 25.82 -10.72
CA PHE A 171 -4.38 25.61 -9.87
C PHE A 171 -3.94 25.21 -8.45
N PRO A 172 -4.13 26.07 -7.44
CA PRO A 172 -3.67 25.79 -6.07
C PRO A 172 -4.49 24.72 -5.33
N THR A 173 -5.61 24.26 -5.90
CA THR A 173 -6.47 23.21 -5.32
C THR A 173 -6.47 21.93 -6.15
N ILE A 174 -5.36 21.63 -6.85
CA ILE A 174 -5.32 20.52 -7.80
C ILE A 174 -5.28 19.15 -7.12
N ASP A 175 -4.67 19.01 -5.94
CA ASP A 175 -4.41 17.69 -5.35
C ASP A 175 -5.69 16.92 -5.00
N PRO A 176 -6.71 17.53 -4.33
CA PRO A 176 -7.99 16.87 -4.11
C PRO A 176 -8.72 16.54 -5.41
N LEU A 177 -8.58 17.39 -6.43
CA LEU A 177 -9.23 17.21 -7.74
C LEU A 177 -8.60 16.04 -8.52
N LEU A 178 -7.28 15.91 -8.46
CA LEU A 178 -6.52 14.83 -9.08
C LEU A 178 -6.93 13.47 -8.51
N CYS A 179 -7.09 13.39 -7.19
CA CYS A 179 -7.56 12.17 -6.53
C CYS A 179 -9.02 11.85 -6.84
N ALA A 180 -9.90 12.85 -6.83
CA ALA A 180 -11.29 12.65 -7.23
C ALA A 180 -11.37 12.12 -8.67
N PHE A 181 -10.56 12.65 -9.59
CA PHE A 181 -10.47 12.16 -10.96
C PHE A 181 -9.87 10.76 -11.05
N GLY A 182 -8.81 10.46 -10.27
CA GLY A 182 -8.20 9.13 -10.19
C GLY A 182 -9.17 8.05 -9.72
N LEU A 183 -9.90 8.32 -8.64
CA LEU A 183 -10.97 7.45 -8.14
C LEU A 183 -12.09 7.29 -9.17
N LEU A 184 -12.57 8.39 -9.74
CA LEU A 184 -13.66 8.37 -10.73
C LEU A 184 -13.28 7.63 -12.01
N LEU A 185 -12.01 7.69 -12.43
CA LEU A 185 -11.49 6.95 -13.58
C LEU A 185 -11.27 5.47 -13.25
N SER A 186 -10.84 5.13 -12.03
CA SER A 186 -10.58 3.74 -11.62
C SER A 186 -11.83 2.87 -11.58
N VAL A 187 -12.98 3.43 -11.17
CA VAL A 187 -14.25 2.71 -11.02
C VAL A 187 -14.72 2.08 -12.33
N PRO A 188 -14.87 2.81 -13.46
CA PRO A 188 -15.29 2.22 -14.73
C PRO A 188 -14.24 1.28 -15.31
N LEU A 189 -12.94 1.52 -15.08
CA LEU A 189 -11.86 0.63 -15.55
C LEU A 189 -11.93 -0.73 -14.84
N LEU A 190 -12.08 -0.75 -13.52
CA LEU A 190 -12.21 -1.98 -12.73
C LEU A 190 -13.53 -2.69 -13.00
N ALA A 191 -14.64 -1.94 -13.15
CA ALA A 191 -15.92 -2.51 -13.58
C ALA A 191 -15.82 -3.15 -14.96
N GLY A 192 -15.16 -2.47 -15.91
CA GLY A 192 -14.88 -3.01 -17.24
C GLY A 192 -14.02 -4.28 -17.19
N ALA A 193 -13.02 -4.33 -16.32
CA ALA A 193 -12.19 -5.52 -16.14
C ALA A 193 -13.01 -6.75 -15.72
N MET A 194 -13.95 -6.56 -14.79
CA MET A 194 -14.84 -7.64 -14.32
C MET A 194 -15.76 -8.16 -15.43
N LEU A 195 -16.21 -7.30 -16.36
CA LEU A 195 -17.05 -7.72 -17.48
C LEU A 195 -16.25 -8.40 -18.60
N VAL A 196 -15.01 -7.96 -18.83
CA VAL A 196 -14.16 -8.45 -19.93
C VAL A 196 -13.46 -9.77 -19.56
N VAL A 197 -13.34 -10.10 -18.27
CA VAL A 197 -12.63 -11.31 -17.80
C VAL A 197 -13.17 -12.61 -18.41
N SER A 198 -14.47 -12.69 -18.70
CA SER A 198 -15.10 -13.87 -19.31
C SER A 198 -14.76 -14.05 -20.78
N PHE A 199 -14.38 -12.97 -21.48
CA PHE A 199 -14.08 -12.98 -22.91
C PHE A 199 -12.57 -13.01 -23.18
N ASN A 200 -11.78 -12.24 -22.42
CA ASN A 200 -10.35 -12.14 -22.60
C ASN A 200 -9.63 -11.76 -21.30
N ALA A 201 -8.92 -12.74 -20.71
CA ALA A 201 -8.16 -12.54 -19.48
C ALA A 201 -7.06 -11.49 -19.62
N THR A 202 -6.38 -11.40 -20.77
CA THR A 202 -5.30 -10.42 -20.99
C THR A 202 -5.85 -8.99 -20.97
N ALA A 203 -7.00 -8.76 -21.61
CA ALA A 203 -7.65 -7.45 -21.60
C ALA A 203 -8.19 -7.06 -20.21
N ALA A 204 -8.60 -8.04 -19.39
CA ALA A 204 -8.97 -7.78 -18.01
C ALA A 204 -7.75 -7.34 -17.18
N TYR A 205 -6.59 -7.99 -17.33
CA TYR A 205 -5.37 -7.59 -16.61
C TYR A 205 -4.85 -6.20 -17.03
N THR A 206 -4.96 -5.83 -18.31
CA THR A 206 -4.59 -4.48 -18.74
C THR A 206 -5.53 -3.41 -18.18
N LEU A 207 -6.83 -3.69 -18.11
CA LEU A 207 -7.80 -2.79 -17.47
C LEU A 207 -7.57 -2.66 -15.96
N VAL A 208 -7.24 -3.76 -15.27
CA VAL A 208 -6.83 -3.72 -13.86
C VAL A 208 -5.59 -2.85 -13.68
N PHE A 209 -4.56 -3.03 -14.52
CA PHE A 209 -3.36 -2.21 -14.46
C PHE A 209 -3.66 -0.71 -14.56
N PHE A 210 -4.46 -0.28 -15.55
CA PHE A 210 -4.83 1.13 -15.68
C PHE A 210 -5.72 1.61 -14.53
N GLY A 211 -6.61 0.76 -14.01
CA GLY A 211 -7.43 1.07 -12.85
C GLY A 211 -6.59 1.27 -11.58
N GLU A 212 -5.61 0.40 -11.33
CA GLU A 212 -4.67 0.52 -10.22
C GLU A 212 -3.73 1.71 -10.38
N LEU A 213 -3.27 1.99 -11.60
CA LEU A 213 -2.47 3.18 -11.89
C LEU A 213 -3.26 4.44 -11.54
N ALA A 214 -4.53 4.52 -11.98
CA ALA A 214 -5.47 5.60 -11.64
C ALA A 214 -5.70 5.72 -10.12
N LEU A 215 -5.81 4.61 -9.40
CA LEU A 215 -5.90 4.61 -7.93
C LEU A 215 -4.62 5.11 -7.26
N ASN A 216 -3.45 4.76 -7.80
CA ASN A 216 -2.17 5.14 -7.23
C ASN A 216 -1.82 6.62 -7.44
N LEU A 217 -2.48 7.32 -8.36
CA LEU A 217 -2.40 8.79 -8.46
C LEU A 217 -2.87 9.50 -7.17
N ASN A 218 -3.77 8.87 -6.41
CA ASN A 218 -4.30 9.44 -5.17
C ASN A 218 -3.23 9.60 -4.07
N TRP A 219 -2.21 8.75 -4.10
CA TRP A 219 -1.09 8.81 -3.16
C TRP A 219 -0.20 10.04 -3.35
N ALA A 220 -0.32 10.74 -4.48
CA ALA A 220 0.36 12.02 -4.70
C ALA A 220 -0.03 13.08 -3.66
N ILE A 221 -1.29 13.11 -3.21
CA ILE A 221 -1.75 14.04 -2.16
C ILE A 221 -0.97 13.83 -0.86
N VAL A 222 -0.75 12.57 -0.49
CA VAL A 222 -0.08 12.22 0.77
C VAL A 222 1.38 12.66 0.73
N ALA A 223 2.03 12.57 -0.43
CA ALA A 223 3.39 13.05 -0.61
C ALA A 223 3.49 14.58 -0.54
N ASP A 224 2.54 15.31 -1.13
CA ASP A 224 2.59 16.77 -1.21
C ASP A 224 2.25 17.46 0.13
N ILE A 225 1.43 16.84 1.00
CA ILE A 225 1.19 17.33 2.37
C ILE A 225 2.47 17.34 3.24
N LEU A 226 3.48 16.56 2.86
CA LEU A 226 4.74 16.43 3.60
C LEU A 226 5.85 17.39 3.11
N LEU A 227 5.71 17.97 1.91
CA LEU A 227 6.68 18.87 1.27
C LEU A 227 6.32 20.35 1.49
#